data_AF-A0A359HB22-F1
#
_entry.id   AF-A0A359HB22-F1
#
_cell.length_a   1.000
_cell.length_b   1.000
_cell.length_c   1.000
_cell.angle_alpha   90.00
_cell.angle_beta   90.00
_cell.angle_gamma   90.00
#
_symmetry.space_group_name_H-M   'P 1'
#
loop_
_entity.id
_entity.type
_entity.pdbx_description
1 polymer ?
#
loop_
_entity_poly.entity_id
_entity_poly.type
_entity_poly.pdbx_seq_one_letter_code
_entity_poly.pdbx_strand_id
1 'polypeptide(L)'
;MISEISDILARFERCFTRKAAFSWFVVIIFGLLVRLDQHGITSLIRWLGLEPRLYLSCLNFFRTSSWTLADLQLCWSKIVKEQFPMITIGDYLVVIGDGIKVSKEAKKMRA
;
A
#
# COMPACT_ATOMS: atom_id res chain seq x y z
N MET A 1 -1.82 -16.80 -7.53
CA MET A 1 -1.03 -15.55 -7.54
C MET A 1 -1.89 -14.29 -7.69
N ILE A 2 -2.48 -13.97 -8.86
CA ILE A 2 -3.30 -12.75 -8.99
C ILE A 2 -4.57 -12.79 -8.13
N SER A 3 -5.24 -13.95 -8.06
CA SER A 3 -6.40 -14.16 -7.19
C SER A 3 -6.06 -13.91 -5.72
N GLU A 4 -4.97 -14.49 -5.23
CA GLU A 4 -4.51 -14.33 -3.84
C GLU A 4 -4.19 -12.87 -3.51
N ILE A 5 -3.53 -12.15 -4.44
CA ILE A 5 -3.27 -10.72 -4.27
C ILE A 5 -4.58 -9.94 -4.22
N SER A 6 -5.53 -10.26 -5.10
CA SER A 6 -6.86 -9.63 -5.10
C SER A 6 -7.60 -9.86 -3.79
N ASP A 7 -7.57 -11.08 -3.26
CA ASP A 7 -8.21 -11.43 -1.98
C ASP A 7 -7.56 -10.69 -0.81
N ILE A 8 -6.23 -10.58 -0.78
CA ILE A 8 -5.51 -9.79 0.21
C ILE A 8 -5.91 -8.31 0.11
N LEU A 9 -5.93 -7.74 -1.10
CA LEU A 9 -6.27 -6.33 -1.31
C LEU A 9 -7.71 -6.02 -0.92
N ALA A 10 -8.65 -6.93 -1.20
CA ALA A 10 -10.06 -6.79 -0.80
C ALA A 10 -10.24 -6.61 0.71
N ARG A 11 -9.38 -7.24 1.52
CA ARG A 11 -9.44 -7.13 3.00
C ARG A 11 -9.17 -5.72 3.51
N PHE A 12 -8.47 -4.89 2.73
CA PHE A 12 -8.21 -3.49 3.08
C PHE A 12 -9.40 -2.56 2.82
N GLU A 13 -10.47 -2.99 2.14
CA GLU A 13 -11.61 -2.12 1.82
C GLU A 13 -12.18 -1.43 3.07
N ARG A 14 -12.21 -2.14 4.20
CA ARG A 14 -12.70 -1.64 5.50
C ARG A 14 -11.86 -0.50 6.08
N CYS A 15 -10.64 -0.29 5.61
CA CYS A 15 -9.77 0.81 6.03
C CYS A 15 -10.11 2.14 5.35
N PHE A 16 -11.04 2.14 4.38
CA PHE A 16 -11.38 3.31 3.60
C PHE A 16 -12.82 3.76 3.86
N THR A 17 -13.01 5.04 4.14
CA THR A 17 -14.34 5.65 4.23
C THR A 17 -14.92 6.01 2.86
N ARG A 18 -14.09 6.00 1.81
CA ARG A 18 -14.46 6.35 0.44
C ARG A 18 -14.04 5.26 -0.53
N LYS A 19 -15.01 4.73 -1.30
CA LYS A 19 -14.76 3.71 -2.32
C LYS A 19 -13.71 4.12 -3.35
N ALA A 20 -13.72 5.39 -3.78
CA ALA A 20 -12.74 5.91 -4.72
C ALA A 20 -11.30 5.84 -4.17
N ALA A 21 -11.11 6.08 -2.87
CA ALA A 21 -9.78 5.96 -2.25
C ALA A 21 -9.33 4.50 -2.20
N PHE A 22 -10.24 3.58 -1.88
CA PHE A 22 -9.94 2.14 -1.97
C PHE A 22 -9.57 1.70 -3.39
N SER A 23 -10.32 2.14 -4.42
CA SER A 23 -9.96 1.85 -5.82
C SER A 23 -8.56 2.36 -6.17
N TRP A 24 -8.22 3.58 -5.75
CA TRP A 24 -6.88 4.13 -5.95
C TRP A 24 -5.80 3.36 -5.18
N PHE A 25 -6.09 2.90 -3.96
CA PHE A 25 -5.19 2.04 -3.20
C PHE A 25 -4.86 0.75 -3.98
N VAL A 26 -5.88 0.06 -4.51
CA VAL A 26 -5.68 -1.15 -5.31
C VAL A 26 -4.80 -0.88 -6.54
N VAL A 27 -5.09 0.19 -7.29
CA VAL A 27 -4.31 0.59 -8.47
C VAL A 27 -2.85 0.88 -8.09
N ILE A 28 -2.62 1.61 -7.00
CA ILE A 28 -1.29 1.99 -6.54
C ILE A 28 -0.50 0.77 -6.08
N ILE A 29 -1.08 -0.08 -5.23
CA ILE A 29 -0.37 -1.27 -4.74
C ILE A 29 -0.08 -2.22 -5.89
N PHE A 30 -1.05 -2.45 -6.79
CA PHE A 30 -0.80 -3.25 -7.99
C PHE A 30 0.30 -2.66 -8.85
N GLY A 31 0.29 -1.34 -9.07
CA GLY A 31 1.35 -0.61 -9.76
C GLY A 31 2.72 -0.78 -9.11
N LEU A 32 2.80 -0.75 -7.78
CA LEU A 32 4.05 -0.97 -7.05
C LEU A 32 4.54 -2.42 -7.13
N LEU A 33 3.62 -3.40 -7.22
CA LEU A 33 3.98 -4.82 -7.36
C LEU A 33 4.53 -5.15 -8.75
N VAL A 34 3.99 -4.53 -9.82
CA VAL A 34 4.38 -4.86 -11.21
C VAL A 34 5.49 -3.98 -11.76
N ARG A 35 5.70 -2.79 -11.20
CA ARG A 35 6.68 -1.83 -11.72
C ARG A 35 8.10 -2.29 -11.42
N LEU A 36 8.98 -2.19 -12.44
CA LEU A 36 10.39 -2.60 -12.35
C LEU A 36 11.36 -1.44 -12.01
N ASP A 37 10.85 -0.23 -11.81
CA ASP A 37 11.66 0.96 -11.49
C ASP A 37 11.42 1.49 -10.06
N GLN A 38 12.37 2.29 -9.56
CA GLN A 38 12.30 2.96 -8.26
C GLN A 38 11.94 4.47 -8.38
N HIS A 39 11.30 4.89 -9.46
CA HIS A 39 10.98 6.30 -9.68
C HIS A 39 9.70 6.74 -8.93
N GLY A 40 9.37 8.03 -8.99
CA GLY A 40 8.20 8.61 -8.33
C GLY A 40 6.85 8.25 -8.98
N ILE A 41 5.78 8.91 -8.51
CA ILE A 41 4.38 8.68 -8.92
C ILE A 41 4.17 8.91 -10.42
N THR A 42 4.89 9.87 -11.03
CA THR A 42 4.83 10.12 -12.48
C THR A 42 5.21 8.88 -13.29
N SER A 43 6.20 8.12 -12.84
CA SER A 43 6.56 6.85 -13.48
C SER A 43 5.50 5.78 -13.28
N LEU A 44 4.80 5.76 -12.14
CA LEU A 44 3.69 4.82 -11.91
C LEU A 44 2.52 5.05 -12.90
N ILE A 45 2.14 6.31 -13.15
CA ILE A 45 1.12 6.65 -14.16
C ILE A 45 1.51 6.13 -15.54
N ARG A 46 2.76 6.36 -15.95
CA ARG A 46 3.30 5.90 -17.25
C ARG A 46 3.38 4.38 -17.34
N TRP A 47 3.86 3.71 -16.29
CA TRP A 47 3.99 2.25 -16.26
C TRP A 47 2.65 1.53 -16.35
N LEU A 48 1.62 2.08 -15.69
CA LEU A 48 0.27 1.54 -15.75
C LEU A 48 -0.49 1.93 -17.02
N GLY A 49 0.11 2.73 -17.92
CA GLY A 49 -0.57 3.23 -19.12
C GLY A 49 -1.77 4.13 -18.81
N LEU A 50 -1.80 4.75 -17.64
CA LEU A 50 -2.89 5.63 -17.22
C LEU A 50 -2.81 6.97 -17.95
N GLU A 51 -3.98 7.57 -18.20
CA GLU A 51 -4.04 8.89 -18.81
C GLU A 51 -3.32 9.93 -17.92
N PRO A 52 -2.50 10.84 -18.48
CA PRO A 52 -1.74 11.82 -17.71
C PRO A 52 -2.59 12.67 -16.75
N ARG A 53 -3.85 12.96 -17.11
CA ARG A 53 -4.79 13.72 -16.26
C ARG A 53 -5.09 13.05 -14.91
N LEU A 54 -4.89 11.73 -14.81
CA LEU A 54 -5.11 10.96 -13.60
C LEU A 54 -3.96 11.09 -12.59
N TYR A 55 -2.84 11.71 -12.97
CA TYR A 55 -1.75 12.02 -12.04
C TYR A 55 -2.23 12.80 -10.82
N LEU A 56 -3.09 13.80 -11.02
CA LEU A 56 -3.61 14.61 -9.92
C LEU A 56 -4.50 13.78 -8.99
N SER A 57 -5.33 12.89 -9.54
CA SER A 57 -6.15 11.95 -8.74
C SER A 57 -5.27 11.00 -7.92
N CYS A 58 -4.19 10.49 -8.52
CA CYS A 58 -3.22 9.65 -7.82
C CYS A 58 -2.48 10.43 -6.71
N LEU A 59 -2.15 11.71 -6.91
CA LEU A 59 -1.59 12.55 -5.86
C LEU A 59 -2.60 12.79 -4.72
N ASN A 60 -3.86 13.03 -5.06
CA ASN A 60 -4.92 13.25 -4.08
C ASN A 60 -5.14 12.02 -3.18
N PHE A 61 -4.91 10.82 -3.69
CA PHE A 61 -4.94 9.61 -2.87
C PHE A 61 -3.98 9.69 -1.67
N PHE A 62 -2.78 10.26 -1.83
CA PHE A 62 -1.81 10.37 -0.74
C PHE A 62 -2.11 11.50 0.26
N ARG A 63 -3.14 12.31 -0.01
CA ARG A 63 -3.50 13.49 0.80
C ARG A 63 -4.91 13.44 1.37
N THR A 64 -5.72 12.45 0.98
CA THR A 64 -7.08 12.30 1.47
C THR A 64 -7.11 11.88 2.94
N SER A 65 -8.12 12.33 3.68
CA SER A 65 -8.42 11.88 5.05
C SER A 65 -9.29 10.61 5.09
N SER A 66 -9.56 10.00 3.94
CA SER A 66 -10.44 8.83 3.85
C SER A 66 -9.79 7.50 4.24
N TRP A 67 -8.51 7.52 4.61
CA TRP A 67 -7.75 6.41 5.18
C TRP A 67 -6.60 6.95 6.04
N THR A 68 -6.04 6.12 6.92
CA THR A 68 -4.82 6.44 7.65
C THR A 68 -3.77 5.34 7.49
N LEU A 69 -2.49 5.71 7.52
CA LEU A 69 -1.40 4.72 7.43
C LEU A 69 -1.44 3.74 8.60
N ALA A 70 -1.81 4.20 9.80
CA ALA A 70 -1.92 3.37 10.98
C ALA A 70 -2.97 2.26 10.81
N ASP A 71 -4.14 2.60 10.26
CA ASP A 71 -5.21 1.62 10.01
C ASP A 71 -4.79 0.58 8.97
N LEU A 72 -4.09 1.01 7.91
CA LEU A 72 -3.54 0.10 6.90
C LEU A 72 -2.48 -0.84 7.50
N GLN A 73 -1.55 -0.31 8.31
CA GLN A 73 -0.52 -1.12 8.98
C GLN A 73 -1.14 -2.13 9.96
N LEU A 74 -2.16 -1.72 10.71
CA LEU A 74 -2.88 -2.62 11.61
C LEU A 74 -3.61 -3.71 10.82
N CYS A 75 -4.31 -3.35 9.74
CA CYS A 75 -4.99 -4.31 8.86
C CYS A 75 -4.00 -5.31 8.28
N TRP A 76 -2.88 -4.82 7.74
CA TRP A 76 -1.82 -5.66 7.21
C TRP A 76 -1.28 -6.63 8.27
N SER A 77 -1.04 -6.16 9.49
CA SER A 77 -0.56 -7.04 10.57
C SER A 77 -1.55 -8.16 10.91
N LYS A 78 -2.86 -7.91 10.83
CA LYS A 78 -3.91 -8.92 11.02
C LYS A 78 -3.93 -9.91 9.85
N ILE A 79 -3.86 -9.41 8.61
CA ILE A 79 -3.78 -10.24 7.41
C ILE A 79 -2.62 -11.22 7.51
N VAL A 80 -1.42 -10.72 7.85
CA VAL A 80 -0.22 -11.54 7.95
C VAL A 80 -0.36 -12.61 9.05
N LYS A 81 -0.87 -12.24 10.22
CA LYS A 81 -1.07 -13.18 11.34
C LYS A 81 -2.08 -14.30 11.02
N GLU A 82 -3.12 -13.98 10.27
CA GLU A 82 -4.16 -14.95 9.92
C GLU A 82 -3.75 -15.87 8.77
N GLN A 83 -2.90 -15.38 7.85
CA GLN A 83 -2.57 -16.09 6.61
C GLN A 83 -1.25 -16.84 6.65
N PHE A 84 -0.30 -16.42 7.49
CA PHE A 84 1.02 -17.05 7.59
C PHE A 84 1.21 -17.69 8.96
N PRO A 85 1.85 -18.88 9.02
CA PRO A 85 2.14 -19.54 10.27
C PRO A 85 3.06 -18.68 11.13
N MET A 86 2.64 -18.41 12.36
CA MET A 86 3.47 -17.75 13.36
C MET A 86 4.49 -18.75 13.90
N ILE A 87 5.77 -18.47 13.69
CA ILE A 87 6.87 -19.30 14.19
C ILE A 87 7.09 -18.99 15.67
N THR A 88 7.05 -20.01 16.52
CA THR A 88 7.36 -19.89 17.94
C THR A 88 8.61 -20.67 18.31
N ILE A 89 9.36 -20.18 19.29
CA ILE A 89 10.46 -20.90 19.94
C ILE A 89 10.09 -20.96 21.42
N GLY A 90 9.65 -22.14 21.88
CA GLY A 90 8.96 -22.28 23.16
C GLY A 90 7.63 -21.51 23.16
N ASP A 91 7.41 -20.70 24.20
CA ASP A 91 6.21 -19.87 24.36
C ASP A 91 6.33 -18.48 23.70
N TYR A 92 7.42 -18.21 22.97
CA TYR A 92 7.72 -16.90 22.41
C TYR A 92 7.50 -16.84 20.90
N LEU A 93 6.79 -15.81 20.44
CA LEU A 93 6.63 -15.48 19.02
C LEU A 93 7.92 -14.88 18.45
N VAL A 94 8.42 -15.43 17.34
CA VAL A 94 9.59 -14.91 16.64
C VAL A 94 9.16 -13.84 15.64
N VAL A 95 9.76 -12.65 15.74
CA VAL A 95 9.55 -11.54 14.81
C VAL A 95 10.91 -11.09 14.27
N ILE A 96 11.02 -10.98 12.95
CA ILE A 96 12.20 -10.44 12.28
C ILE A 96 11.94 -8.96 12.02
N GLY A 97 12.84 -8.10 12.52
CA GLY A 97 12.82 -6.67 12.27
C GLY A 97 14.11 -6.23 11.59
N ASP A 98 13.97 -5.43 10.53
CA ASP A 98 15.08 -4.73 9.89
C ASP A 98 14.87 -3.21 10.01
N GLY A 99 15.96 -2.49 10.28
CA GLY A 99 15.96 -1.05 10.49
C GLY A 99 16.21 -0.31 9.20
N ILE A 100 15.15 0.14 8.52
CA ILE A 100 15.28 0.94 7.31
C ILE A 100 15.15 2.44 7.62
N LYS A 101 16.12 3.24 7.17
CA LYS A 101 16.07 4.70 7.29
C LYS A 101 15.07 5.27 6.28
N VAL A 102 13.94 5.75 6.77
CA VAL A 102 12.97 6.48 5.95
C VAL A 102 13.46 7.91 5.70
N SER A 103 13.81 8.23 4.46
CA SER A 103 14.17 9.58 4.04
C SER A 103 12.95 10.52 4.15
N LYS A 104 13.15 11.69 4.79
CA LYS A 104 12.06 12.66 5.05
C LYS A 104 11.70 13.54 3.85
N GLU A 105 12.41 13.42 2.74
CA GLU A 105 12.33 14.35 1.59
C GLU A 105 10.93 14.38 0.96
N ALA A 106 10.20 13.26 0.95
CA ALA A 106 8.85 13.19 0.38
C ALA A 106 7.78 13.98 1.17
N LYS A 107 8.04 14.36 2.44
CA LYS A 107 7.05 15.09 3.26
C LYS A 107 6.83 16.56 2.83
N LYS A 108 7.67 17.09 1.93
CA LYS A 108 7.59 18.49 1.46
C LYS A 108 7.24 18.65 -0.02
N MET A 109 6.80 17.60 -0.71
CA MET A 109 6.45 17.68 -2.12
C MET A 109 5.16 18.50 -2.30
N ARG A 110 5.31 19.77 -2.72
CA ARG A 110 4.20 20.64 -3.13
C ARG A 110 3.59 20.08 -4.42
N ALA A 111 2.25 20.18 -4.58
CA ALA A 111 1.60 19.88 -5.85
C ALA A 111 1.80 21.05 -6.82
#